data_AF-A0A2H4I9L7-F1
#
_entry.id   AF-A0A2H4I9L7-F1
#
_cell.length_a   1.000
_cell.length_b   1.000
_cell.length_c   1.000
_cell.angle_alpha   90.00
_cell.angle_beta   90.00
_cell.angle_gamma   90.00
#
_symmetry.space_group_name_H-M   'P 1'
#
loop_
_entity.id
_entity.type
_entity.pdbx_description
1 polymer ?
#
loop_
_entity_poly.entity_id
_entity_poly.type
_entity_poly.pdbx_seq_one_letter_code
_entity_poly.pdbx_strand_id
1 'polypeptide(L)'
;MPTGILFGQIFVVLGVAFGGVWSATQWTAHALGHQPRLGAAWFDISGVPVYEPWKLFEWWYFYDAYAPDVFLRGGAIAASSGLLATGAAIGMAVWRSRLAKRVTTYGSARWADADEIQQAGLIGATGVFLGKLSGKVLAYLRHDGPEHVMVFAPTRSGKGVGLVIPTLLSWTGSAVIHDIKGENWNLTAGWRTRFSHCMLFNPTDAKSAAYNPLLEVRRGMHEVRDVQNIADILVDPEGALERRNHWEKTSHALLVGAILHVLYASEDKTLRGVANFLSDPACPFEATLHRMMTTKHLGRDGEDGVHPVVASAAREVLNKSDNERSGVLSTAMSFLGLYRDPTVAEVTSRCDWRIADLISAEHPVSLYLVVPPSDISRTKPLIRLILNQIGRRLTESLDGSDGIARKHKLLLMLDEFPALGRLDFFESALAFMAGYGLRAFLIAQSLNQIDKAYGQNRGLLVFSAISDGTKS
;
A
#
# COMPACT_ATOMS: atom_id res chain seq x y z
N MET A 1 -17.41 29.27 8.61
CA MET A 1 -17.20 30.63 9.13
C MET A 1 -15.84 30.64 9.83
N PRO A 2 -14.97 31.65 9.65
CA PRO A 2 -15.33 33.04 9.83
C PRO A 2 -15.37 33.81 8.50
N THR A 3 -16.45 34.55 8.31
CA THR A 3 -16.47 35.80 7.56
C THR A 3 -15.53 36.78 8.24
N GLY A 4 -14.22 36.60 8.06
CA GLY A 4 -13.23 37.59 8.42
C GLY A 4 -13.56 38.86 7.64
N ILE A 5 -13.84 39.94 8.36
CA ILE A 5 -14.12 41.25 7.78
C ILE A 5 -12.98 41.58 6.80
N LEU A 6 -13.38 42.07 5.62
CA LEU A 6 -12.59 42.26 4.41
C LEU A 6 -11.59 43.43 4.49
N PHE A 7 -10.88 43.56 5.61
CA PHE A 7 -10.04 44.72 5.90
C PHE A 7 -9.03 45.00 4.76
N GLY A 8 -8.33 43.98 4.25
CA GLY A 8 -7.35 44.18 3.16
C GLY A 8 -7.95 44.72 1.85
N GLN A 9 -9.10 44.20 1.41
CA GLN A 9 -9.74 44.68 0.18
C GLN A 9 -10.35 46.07 0.36
N ILE A 10 -10.92 46.32 1.55
CA ILE A 10 -11.45 47.64 1.92
C ILE A 10 -10.30 48.67 1.93
N PHE A 11 -9.14 48.34 2.50
CA PHE A 11 -7.96 49.23 2.50
C PHE A 11 -7.45 49.52 1.09
N VAL A 12 -7.42 48.54 0.18
CA VAL A 12 -6.99 48.76 -1.21
C VAL A 12 -7.96 49.69 -1.95
N VAL A 13 -9.27 49.44 -1.84
CA VAL A 13 -10.29 50.25 -2.53
C VAL A 13 -10.31 51.68 -1.98
N LEU A 14 -10.31 51.83 -0.65
CA LEU A 14 -10.26 53.15 -0.01
C LEU A 14 -8.93 53.86 -0.30
N GLY A 15 -7.81 53.14 -0.35
CA GLY A 15 -6.51 53.68 -0.68
C GLY A 15 -6.43 54.22 -2.11
N VAL A 16 -6.98 53.50 -3.09
CA VAL A 16 -7.04 53.96 -4.49
C VAL A 16 -7.91 55.21 -4.62
N ALA A 17 -9.10 55.21 -4.00
CA ALA A 17 -9.99 56.37 -4.04
C ALA A 17 -9.37 57.59 -3.33
N PHE A 18 -8.81 57.40 -2.14
CA PHE A 18 -8.19 58.47 -1.37
C PHE A 18 -6.94 59.03 -2.06
N GLY A 19 -6.05 58.16 -2.55
CA GLY A 19 -4.85 58.57 -3.26
C GLY A 19 -5.15 59.30 -4.57
N GLY A 20 -6.22 58.90 -5.27
CA GLY A 20 -6.67 59.57 -6.49
C GLY A 20 -7.25 60.97 -6.24
N VAL A 21 -8.10 61.12 -5.22
CA VAL A 21 -8.58 62.43 -4.76
C VAL A 21 -7.41 63.31 -4.32
N TRP A 22 -6.46 62.76 -3.58
CA TRP A 22 -5.30 63.52 -3.13
C TRP A 22 -4.41 63.98 -4.29
N SER A 23 -4.21 63.10 -5.28
CA SER A 23 -3.48 63.42 -6.51
C SER A 23 -4.18 64.51 -7.31
N ALA A 24 -5.52 64.44 -7.43
CA ALA A 24 -6.32 65.48 -8.07
C ALA A 24 -6.16 66.84 -7.37
N THR A 25 -6.12 66.85 -6.04
CA THR A 25 -5.88 68.06 -5.25
C THR A 25 -4.50 68.64 -5.49
N GLN A 26 -3.44 67.83 -5.46
CA GLN A 26 -2.08 68.32 -5.74
C GLN A 26 -1.94 68.82 -7.17
N TRP A 27 -2.52 68.10 -8.14
CA TRP A 27 -2.52 68.51 -9.54
C TRP A 27 -3.23 69.86 -9.73
N THR A 28 -4.38 70.06 -9.06
CA THR A 28 -5.14 71.31 -9.12
C THR A 28 -4.36 72.47 -8.47
N ALA A 29 -3.72 72.23 -7.32
CA ALA A 29 -2.87 73.22 -6.66
C ALA A 29 -1.69 73.64 -7.55
N HIS A 30 -1.06 72.66 -8.22
CA HIS A 30 0.04 72.90 -9.14
C HIS A 30 -0.40 73.69 -10.38
N ALA A 31 -1.55 73.32 -10.97
CA ALA A 31 -2.11 74.03 -12.12
C ALA A 31 -2.49 75.49 -11.81
N LEU A 32 -2.84 75.78 -10.56
CA LEU A 32 -3.10 77.14 -10.06
C LEU A 32 -1.84 77.86 -9.55
N GLY A 33 -0.68 77.22 -9.59
CA GLY A 33 0.61 77.81 -9.21
C GLY A 33 0.79 78.00 -7.69
N HIS A 34 0.15 77.17 -6.87
CA HIS A 34 0.27 77.19 -5.40
C HIS A 34 0.03 78.59 -4.78
N GLN A 35 -0.97 79.30 -5.31
CA GLN A 35 -1.27 80.66 -4.85
C GLN A 35 -1.58 80.72 -3.36
N PRO A 36 -1.20 81.80 -2.65
CA PRO A 36 -1.49 81.96 -1.21
C PRO A 36 -2.98 81.87 -0.84
N ARG A 37 -3.87 82.16 -1.80
CA ARG A 37 -5.33 82.08 -1.63
C ARG A 37 -5.85 80.64 -1.48
N LEU A 38 -5.07 79.62 -1.88
CA LEU A 38 -5.42 78.22 -1.67
C LEU A 38 -5.31 77.80 -0.19
N GLY A 39 -4.75 78.65 0.66
CA GLY A 39 -4.55 78.41 2.08
C GLY A 39 -3.12 77.93 2.39
N ALA A 40 -2.86 77.69 3.68
CA ALA A 40 -1.61 77.11 4.12
C ALA A 40 -1.50 75.66 3.62
N ALA A 41 -0.29 75.27 3.20
CA ALA A 41 0.00 73.87 2.91
C ALA A 41 -0.08 73.03 4.18
N TRP A 42 -0.47 71.77 4.05
CA TRP A 42 -0.50 70.82 5.16
C TRP A 42 0.93 70.51 5.63
N PHE A 43 1.83 70.35 4.66
CA PHE A 43 3.28 70.24 4.86
C PHE A 43 3.99 70.52 3.53
N ASP A 44 5.32 70.62 3.58
CA ASP A 44 6.16 70.83 2.39
C ASP A 44 7.02 69.58 2.15
N ILE A 45 7.13 69.16 0.88
CA ILE A 45 8.09 68.14 0.44
C ILE A 45 9.01 68.76 -0.59
N SER A 46 10.30 68.92 -0.25
CA SER A 46 11.35 69.38 -1.16
C SER A 46 11.03 70.72 -1.85
N GLY A 47 10.38 71.64 -1.13
CA GLY A 47 9.97 72.96 -1.63
C GLY A 47 8.65 72.97 -2.39
N VAL A 48 7.90 71.86 -2.40
CA VAL A 48 6.56 71.76 -2.99
C VAL A 48 5.52 71.67 -1.88
N PRO A 49 4.57 72.63 -1.79
CA PRO A 49 3.51 72.60 -0.80
C PRO A 49 2.51 71.48 -1.11
N VAL A 50 2.24 70.63 -0.11
CA VAL A 50 1.29 69.53 -0.17
C VAL A 50 0.04 69.88 0.61
N TYR A 51 -1.12 69.79 -0.03
CA TYR A 51 -2.42 70.17 0.55
C TYR A 51 -3.24 68.95 1.01
N GLU A 52 -4.22 69.15 1.89
CA GLU A 52 -5.09 68.06 2.33
C GLU A 52 -5.97 67.53 1.19
N PRO A 53 -6.23 66.22 1.09
CA PRO A 53 -6.95 65.60 -0.02
C PRO A 53 -8.31 66.22 -0.35
N TRP A 54 -9.07 66.71 0.64
CA TRP A 54 -10.41 67.29 0.42
C TRP A 54 -10.40 68.74 -0.06
N LYS A 55 -9.24 69.42 -0.06
CA LYS A 55 -9.13 70.84 -0.44
C LYS A 55 -9.59 71.12 -1.87
N LEU A 56 -9.48 70.14 -2.76
CA LEU A 56 -10.04 70.24 -4.12
C LEU A 56 -11.51 70.68 -4.09
N PHE A 57 -12.35 70.12 -3.21
CA PHE A 57 -13.77 70.43 -3.18
C PHE A 57 -14.06 71.82 -2.61
N GLU A 58 -13.29 72.25 -1.60
CA GLU A 58 -13.36 73.60 -1.06
C GLU A 58 -12.97 74.64 -2.12
N TRP A 59 -11.84 74.44 -2.77
CA TRP A 59 -11.37 75.34 -3.83
C TRP A 59 -12.30 75.35 -5.02
N TRP A 60 -12.85 74.19 -5.39
CA TRP A 60 -13.84 74.10 -6.45
C TRP A 60 -15.06 74.95 -6.08
N TYR A 61 -15.62 74.82 -4.89
CA TYR A 61 -16.78 75.62 -4.46
C TYR A 61 -16.52 77.14 -4.50
N PHE A 62 -15.36 77.60 -4.05
CA PHE A 62 -15.07 79.04 -3.95
C PHE A 62 -14.48 79.67 -5.22
N TYR A 63 -13.78 78.89 -6.05
CA TYR A 63 -12.96 79.42 -7.14
C TYR A 63 -13.33 78.90 -8.53
N ASP A 64 -14.35 78.04 -8.68
CA ASP A 64 -14.80 77.49 -9.98
C ASP A 64 -14.94 78.56 -11.05
N ALA A 65 -15.61 79.67 -10.71
CA ALA A 65 -15.93 80.77 -11.62
C ALA A 65 -14.69 81.43 -12.26
N TYR A 66 -13.50 81.27 -11.65
CA TYR A 66 -12.26 81.89 -12.12
C TYR A 66 -11.39 80.94 -12.95
N ALA A 67 -11.49 79.62 -12.74
CA ALA A 67 -10.66 78.63 -13.43
C ALA A 67 -11.43 77.32 -13.70
N PRO A 68 -12.57 77.39 -14.42
CA PRO A 68 -13.49 76.26 -14.53
C PRO A 68 -12.84 75.04 -15.21
N ASP A 69 -12.00 75.25 -16.22
CA ASP A 69 -11.31 74.15 -16.92
C ASP A 69 -10.32 73.38 -16.03
N VAL A 70 -9.71 74.07 -15.05
CA VAL A 70 -8.76 73.45 -14.11
C VAL A 70 -9.52 72.59 -13.12
N PHE A 71 -10.62 73.09 -12.56
CA PHE A 71 -11.44 72.33 -11.62
C PHE A 71 -12.18 71.17 -12.29
N LEU A 72 -12.67 71.32 -13.52
CA LEU A 72 -13.24 70.22 -14.30
C LEU A 72 -12.23 69.09 -14.53
N ARG A 73 -10.98 69.42 -14.86
CA ARG A 73 -9.90 68.41 -15.03
C ARG A 73 -9.50 67.77 -13.70
N GLY A 74 -9.36 68.55 -12.63
CA GLY A 74 -9.11 68.04 -11.28
C GLY A 74 -10.22 67.09 -10.82
N GLY A 75 -11.47 67.47 -11.05
CA GLY A 75 -12.64 66.63 -10.81
C GLY A 75 -12.67 65.35 -11.64
N ALA A 76 -12.30 65.42 -12.92
CA ALA A 76 -12.19 64.25 -13.77
C ALA A 76 -11.11 63.26 -13.27
N ILE A 77 -9.96 63.76 -12.79
CA ILE A 77 -8.92 62.93 -12.17
C ILE A 77 -9.48 62.26 -10.90
N ALA A 78 -10.14 63.01 -10.02
CA ALA A 78 -10.77 62.46 -8.82
C ALA A 78 -11.84 61.40 -9.17
N ALA A 79 -12.72 61.66 -10.13
CA ALA A 79 -13.76 60.73 -10.57
C ALA A 79 -13.18 59.46 -11.20
N SER A 80 -12.12 59.59 -12.01
CA SER A 80 -11.44 58.45 -12.63
C SER A 80 -10.87 57.48 -11.58
N SER A 81 -10.45 58.00 -10.43
CA SER A 81 -9.95 57.18 -9.32
C SER A 81 -11.04 56.33 -8.66
N GLY A 82 -12.28 56.83 -8.59
CA GLY A 82 -13.43 56.06 -8.12
C GLY A 82 -13.80 54.92 -9.07
N LEU A 83 -13.71 55.15 -10.39
CA LEU A 83 -13.88 54.10 -11.40
C LEU A 83 -12.77 53.05 -11.30
N LEU A 84 -11.52 53.46 -11.10
CA LEU A 84 -10.39 52.54 -10.90
C LEU A 84 -10.54 51.70 -9.63
N ALA A 85 -10.97 52.32 -8.51
CA ALA A 85 -11.23 51.62 -7.25
C ALA A 85 -12.35 50.57 -7.42
N THR A 86 -13.39 50.90 -8.19
CA THR A 86 -14.49 49.98 -8.53
C THR A 86 -13.99 48.81 -9.39
N GLY A 87 -13.17 49.10 -10.42
CA GLY A 87 -12.54 48.07 -11.24
C GLY A 87 -11.64 47.13 -10.44
N ALA A 88 -10.85 47.66 -9.51
CA ALA A 88 -10.02 46.87 -8.60
C ALA A 88 -10.87 45.97 -7.68
N ALA A 89 -11.99 46.49 -7.15
CA ALA A 89 -12.92 45.70 -6.34
C ALA A 89 -13.53 44.52 -7.13
N ILE A 90 -13.98 44.77 -8.36
CA ILE A 90 -14.53 43.73 -9.25
C ILE A 90 -13.45 42.70 -9.60
N GLY A 91 -12.24 43.14 -9.96
CA GLY A 91 -11.12 42.24 -10.27
C GLY A 91 -10.74 41.33 -9.11
N MET A 92 -10.67 41.89 -7.90
CA MET A 92 -10.38 41.12 -6.67
C MET A 92 -11.52 40.15 -6.32
N ALA A 93 -12.79 40.54 -6.54
CA ALA A 93 -13.94 39.65 -6.34
C ALA A 93 -13.93 38.46 -7.31
N VAL A 94 -13.60 38.68 -8.59
CA VAL A 94 -13.47 37.62 -9.60
C VAL A 94 -12.30 36.69 -9.29
N TRP A 95 -11.14 37.23 -8.93
CA TRP A 95 -9.98 36.43 -8.51
C TRP A 95 -10.33 35.53 -7.32
N ARG A 96 -11.01 36.09 -6.31
CA ARG A 96 -11.44 35.35 -5.13
C ARG A 96 -12.46 34.27 -5.46
N SER A 97 -13.43 34.54 -6.33
CA SER A 97 -14.40 33.54 -6.78
C SER A 97 -13.71 32.31 -7.39
N ARG A 98 -12.61 32.52 -8.12
CA ARG A 98 -11.77 31.43 -8.66
C ARG A 98 -11.04 30.65 -7.55
N LEU A 99 -10.60 31.32 -6.48
CA LEU A 99 -9.99 30.65 -5.32
C LEU A 99 -11.02 29.91 -4.44
N ALA A 100 -12.21 30.49 -4.24
CA ALA A 100 -13.26 29.93 -3.39
C ALA A 100 -13.89 28.65 -3.98
N LYS A 101 -13.84 28.47 -5.30
CA LYS A 101 -14.15 27.19 -5.96
C LYS A 101 -13.28 26.01 -5.48
N ARG A 102 -12.23 26.25 -4.69
CA ARG A 102 -11.35 25.21 -4.11
C ARG A 102 -11.78 24.70 -2.72
N VAL A 103 -12.89 25.19 -2.15
CA VAL A 103 -13.34 24.76 -0.83
C VAL A 103 -14.66 23.98 -0.96
N THR A 104 -14.58 22.66 -0.90
CA THR A 104 -15.73 21.75 -0.97
C THR A 104 -15.94 21.03 0.37
N THR A 105 -17.14 21.18 0.93
CA THR A 105 -17.58 20.62 2.22
C THR A 105 -17.62 19.09 2.27
N TYR A 106 -17.44 18.41 1.13
CA TYR A 106 -17.52 16.93 1.00
C TYR A 106 -16.17 16.27 0.65
N GLY A 107 -15.05 16.98 0.87
CA GLY A 107 -13.71 16.51 0.52
C GLY A 107 -13.19 17.16 -0.76
N SER A 108 -11.86 17.26 -0.88
CA SER A 108 -11.15 17.90 -1.98
C SER A 108 -10.89 16.98 -3.18
N ALA A 109 -11.41 15.75 -3.14
CA ALA A 109 -11.20 14.76 -4.20
C ALA A 109 -11.87 15.21 -5.51
N ARG A 110 -11.08 15.26 -6.58
CA ARG A 110 -11.50 15.58 -7.94
C ARG A 110 -10.73 14.71 -8.93
N TRP A 111 -11.20 14.64 -10.16
CA TRP A 111 -10.41 14.06 -11.24
C TRP A 111 -9.15 14.88 -11.49
N ALA A 112 -8.04 14.18 -11.69
CA ALA A 112 -6.74 14.79 -11.99
C ALA A 112 -6.73 15.37 -13.40
N ASP A 113 -6.09 16.53 -13.57
CA ASP A 113 -5.82 17.13 -14.86
C ASP A 113 -4.62 16.44 -15.55
N ALA A 114 -4.49 16.60 -16.87
CA ALA A 114 -3.40 15.97 -17.63
C ALA A 114 -2.00 16.33 -17.09
N ASP A 115 -1.80 17.58 -16.68
CA ASP A 115 -0.54 18.05 -16.10
C ASP A 115 -0.27 17.39 -14.74
N GLU A 116 -1.30 17.15 -13.92
CA GLU A 116 -1.16 16.46 -12.62
C GLU A 116 -0.83 14.98 -12.82
N ILE A 117 -1.45 14.33 -13.81
CA ILE A 117 -1.15 12.94 -14.19
C ILE A 117 0.31 12.81 -14.66
N GLN A 118 0.78 13.77 -15.46
CA GLN A 118 2.17 13.81 -15.93
C GLN A 118 3.15 14.09 -14.79
N GLN A 119 2.84 15.06 -13.91
CA GLN A 119 3.67 15.36 -12.73
C GLN A 119 3.73 14.19 -11.75
N ALA A 120 2.64 13.42 -11.62
CA ALA A 120 2.59 12.18 -10.85
C ALA A 120 3.35 11.01 -11.52
N GLY A 121 3.91 11.21 -12.73
CA GLY A 121 4.68 10.20 -13.44
C GLY A 121 3.85 9.04 -13.98
N LEU A 122 2.53 9.19 -14.09
CA LEU A 122 1.63 8.07 -14.40
C LEU A 122 1.58 7.68 -15.87
N ILE A 123 2.19 8.46 -16.76
CA ILE A 123 2.26 8.18 -18.21
C ILE A 123 3.58 7.50 -18.62
N GLY A 124 4.37 7.04 -17.65
CA GLY A 124 5.64 6.36 -17.88
C GLY A 124 5.49 5.00 -18.56
N ALA A 125 6.61 4.48 -19.09
CA ALA A 125 6.67 3.17 -19.75
C ALA A 125 6.87 2.01 -18.77
N THR A 126 7.11 2.26 -17.48
CA THR A 126 7.41 1.26 -16.46
C THR A 126 6.32 1.20 -15.40
N GLY A 127 6.34 0.15 -14.59
CA GLY A 127 5.42 -0.01 -13.46
C GLY A 127 4.16 -0.83 -13.77
N VAL A 128 3.27 -0.88 -12.80
CA VAL A 128 2.02 -1.66 -12.87
C VAL A 128 0.93 -0.86 -13.57
N PHE A 129 0.07 -1.52 -14.34
CA PHE A 129 -1.02 -0.85 -15.04
C PHE A 129 -2.14 -0.46 -14.08
N LEU A 130 -2.56 0.80 -14.19
CA LEU A 130 -3.68 1.39 -13.45
C LEU A 130 -4.92 1.60 -14.35
N GLY A 131 -4.72 1.72 -15.66
CA GLY A 131 -5.79 1.90 -16.62
C GLY A 131 -5.34 2.65 -17.87
N LYS A 132 -6.28 3.36 -18.49
CA LYS A 132 -6.04 4.16 -19.70
C LYS A 132 -6.72 5.51 -19.55
N LEU A 133 -6.01 6.57 -19.93
CA LEU A 133 -6.60 7.89 -20.11
C LEU A 133 -7.33 7.93 -21.46
N SER A 134 -8.63 8.21 -21.41
CA SER A 134 -9.47 8.45 -22.59
C SER A 134 -9.74 9.95 -22.74
N GLY A 135 -9.60 10.49 -23.95
CA GLY A 135 -9.77 11.91 -24.23
C GLY A 135 -8.82 12.42 -25.31
N LYS A 136 -8.34 13.67 -25.18
CA LYS A 136 -7.44 14.30 -26.16
C LYS A 136 -6.06 13.66 -26.24
N VAL A 137 -5.61 13.00 -25.17
CA VAL A 137 -4.36 12.25 -25.11
C VAL A 137 -4.68 10.81 -24.73
N LEU A 138 -4.35 9.89 -25.62
CA LEU A 138 -4.44 8.45 -25.37
C LEU A 138 -3.14 8.00 -24.72
N ALA A 139 -3.18 7.69 -23.42
CA ALA A 139 -2.03 7.20 -22.68
C ALA A 139 -2.45 6.05 -21.75
N TYR A 140 -1.54 5.09 -21.53
CA TYR A 140 -1.69 4.12 -20.45
C TYR A 140 -1.27 4.76 -19.14
N LEU A 141 -2.06 4.50 -18.09
CA LEU A 141 -1.71 4.89 -16.74
C LEU A 141 -0.94 3.75 -16.11
N ARG A 142 0.30 4.02 -15.72
CA ARG A 142 1.18 3.09 -15.03
C ARG A 142 1.75 3.74 -13.79
N HIS A 143 1.92 2.96 -12.75
CA HIS A 143 2.50 3.44 -11.52
C HIS A 143 3.81 2.70 -11.28
N ASP A 144 4.92 3.43 -11.15
CA ASP A 144 6.27 2.87 -10.88
C ASP A 144 6.83 3.30 -9.50
N GLY A 145 6.00 3.93 -8.67
CA GLY A 145 6.35 4.32 -7.31
C GLY A 145 6.47 3.14 -6.33
N PRO A 146 6.98 3.40 -5.12
CA PRO A 146 7.09 2.38 -4.06
C PRO A 146 5.72 1.89 -3.55
N GLU A 147 4.65 2.63 -3.80
CA GLU A 147 3.33 2.36 -3.26
C GLU A 147 2.73 1.06 -3.81
N HIS A 148 1.86 0.47 -2.98
CA HIS A 148 1.09 -0.71 -3.30
C HIS A 148 -0.25 -0.34 -3.92
N VAL A 149 -0.76 -1.20 -4.78
CA VAL A 149 -2.02 -0.97 -5.50
C VAL A 149 -3.09 -1.92 -4.98
N MET A 150 -4.25 -1.36 -4.66
CA MET A 150 -5.46 -2.11 -4.31
C MET A 150 -6.55 -1.82 -5.34
N VAL A 151 -7.04 -2.88 -5.96
CA VAL A 151 -8.08 -2.81 -7.00
C VAL A 151 -9.38 -3.39 -6.46
N PHE A 152 -10.44 -2.59 -6.53
CA PHE A 152 -11.80 -3.03 -6.24
C PHE A 152 -12.56 -3.23 -7.55
N ALA A 153 -12.70 -4.48 -7.97
CA ALA A 153 -13.22 -4.83 -9.28
C ALA A 153 -14.21 -6.00 -9.17
N PRO A 154 -15.52 -5.75 -9.33
CA PRO A 154 -16.54 -6.79 -9.38
C PRO A 154 -16.25 -7.84 -10.45
N THR A 155 -16.88 -9.01 -10.36
CA THR A 155 -16.78 -10.04 -11.39
C THR A 155 -17.18 -9.49 -12.76
N ARG A 156 -16.42 -9.87 -13.81
CA ARG A 156 -16.64 -9.45 -15.21
C ARG A 156 -16.47 -7.95 -15.49
N SER A 157 -15.78 -7.21 -14.62
CA SER A 157 -15.37 -5.81 -14.84
C SER A 157 -14.26 -5.63 -15.89
N GLY A 158 -13.58 -6.70 -16.29
CA GLY A 158 -12.44 -6.60 -17.21
C GLY A 158 -11.09 -6.39 -16.50
N LYS A 159 -11.02 -6.50 -15.15
CA LYS A 159 -9.76 -6.41 -14.38
C LYS A 159 -8.62 -7.27 -14.94
N GLY A 160 -8.95 -8.46 -15.45
CA GLY A 160 -7.97 -9.37 -16.06
C GLY A 160 -7.30 -8.77 -17.30
N VAL A 161 -8.10 -8.31 -18.26
CA VAL A 161 -7.60 -7.76 -19.54
C VAL A 161 -7.11 -6.32 -19.43
N GLY A 162 -7.63 -5.54 -18.48
CA GLY A 162 -7.31 -4.12 -18.31
C GLY A 162 -6.13 -3.84 -17.39
N LEU A 163 -5.90 -4.69 -16.37
CA LEU A 163 -4.93 -4.41 -15.30
C LEU A 163 -3.94 -5.57 -15.11
N VAL A 164 -4.44 -6.79 -14.89
CA VAL A 164 -3.60 -7.95 -14.51
C VAL A 164 -2.69 -8.38 -15.65
N ILE A 165 -3.25 -8.79 -16.79
CA ILE A 165 -2.49 -9.27 -17.94
C ILE A 165 -1.52 -8.20 -18.45
N PRO A 166 -1.93 -6.93 -18.69
CA PRO A 166 -1.00 -5.88 -19.10
C PRO A 166 0.16 -5.67 -18.11
N THR A 167 -0.12 -5.73 -16.80
CA THR A 167 0.93 -5.65 -15.77
C THR A 167 1.89 -6.84 -15.90
N LEU A 168 1.39 -8.07 -15.97
CA LEU A 168 2.26 -9.26 -16.06
C LEU A 168 3.08 -9.33 -17.36
N LEU A 169 2.59 -8.74 -18.45
CA LEU A 169 3.31 -8.68 -19.72
C LEU A 169 4.38 -7.57 -19.77
N SER A 170 4.23 -6.51 -18.97
CA SER A 170 5.12 -5.34 -18.97
C SER A 170 6.08 -5.28 -17.78
N TRP A 171 5.73 -5.89 -16.65
CA TRP A 171 6.59 -5.95 -15.47
C TRP A 171 7.77 -6.86 -15.72
N THR A 172 8.97 -6.32 -15.85
CA THR A 172 10.18 -7.09 -16.19
C THR A 172 10.86 -7.73 -14.97
N GLY A 173 10.48 -7.34 -13.75
CA GLY A 173 11.00 -7.93 -12.51
C GLY A 173 10.37 -9.30 -12.20
N SER A 174 10.77 -9.86 -11.06
CA SER A 174 10.20 -11.10 -10.53
C SER A 174 8.73 -10.89 -10.16
N ALA A 175 7.95 -11.96 -10.18
CA ALA A 175 6.54 -11.93 -9.83
C ALA A 175 6.10 -13.21 -9.11
N VAL A 176 5.31 -13.06 -8.06
CA VAL A 176 4.50 -14.14 -7.47
C VAL A 176 3.05 -13.82 -7.79
N ILE A 177 2.40 -14.71 -8.52
CA ILE A 177 1.04 -14.52 -9.05
C ILE A 177 0.14 -15.55 -8.39
N HIS A 178 -0.79 -15.10 -7.55
CA HIS A 178 -1.89 -15.94 -7.10
C HIS A 178 -3.01 -15.90 -8.15
N ASP A 179 -3.29 -17.05 -8.76
CA ASP A 179 -4.20 -17.18 -9.89
C ASP A 179 -5.19 -18.33 -9.67
N ILE A 180 -6.39 -17.99 -9.21
CA ILE A 180 -7.46 -18.97 -8.94
C ILE A 180 -7.96 -19.65 -10.22
N LYS A 181 -7.82 -19.02 -11.40
CA LYS A 181 -8.42 -19.53 -12.64
C LYS A 181 -7.42 -20.18 -13.60
N GLY A 182 -6.13 -19.98 -13.37
CA GLY A 182 -5.06 -20.40 -14.28
C GLY A 182 -4.98 -19.55 -15.56
N GLU A 183 -5.83 -18.52 -15.71
CA GLU A 183 -5.87 -17.65 -16.90
C GLU A 183 -4.58 -16.84 -17.03
N ASN A 184 -4.00 -16.39 -15.92
CA ASN A 184 -2.76 -15.61 -15.93
C ASN A 184 -1.59 -16.49 -16.39
N TRP A 185 -1.49 -17.73 -15.90
CA TRP A 185 -0.47 -18.67 -16.36
C TRP A 185 -0.57 -18.88 -17.88
N ASN A 186 -1.76 -19.27 -18.36
CA ASN A 186 -1.99 -19.61 -19.76
C ASN A 186 -1.70 -18.43 -20.72
N LEU A 187 -2.01 -17.20 -20.31
CA LEU A 187 -1.90 -16.03 -21.18
C LEU A 187 -0.54 -15.34 -21.10
N THR A 188 0.18 -15.44 -19.98
CA THR A 188 1.36 -14.59 -19.72
C THR A 188 2.67 -15.34 -19.54
N ALA A 189 2.64 -16.62 -19.11
CA ALA A 189 3.88 -17.36 -18.82
C ALA A 189 4.76 -17.54 -20.06
N GLY A 190 4.17 -17.82 -21.23
CA GLY A 190 4.92 -17.97 -22.48
C GLY A 190 5.66 -16.71 -22.93
N TRP A 191 5.10 -15.53 -22.68
CA TRP A 191 5.78 -14.25 -22.93
C TRP A 191 6.89 -14.02 -21.89
N ARG A 192 6.57 -14.20 -20.61
CA ARG A 192 7.52 -13.97 -19.51
C ARG A 192 8.72 -14.90 -19.57
N THR A 193 8.57 -16.13 -20.05
CA THR A 193 9.67 -17.11 -20.23
C THR A 193 10.82 -16.57 -21.10
N ARG A 194 10.57 -15.54 -21.93
CA ARG A 194 11.61 -14.88 -22.73
C ARG A 194 12.64 -14.10 -21.91
N PHE A 195 12.30 -13.71 -20.67
CA PHE A 195 13.18 -12.90 -19.81
C PHE A 195 13.17 -13.34 -18.34
N SER A 196 12.24 -14.21 -17.94
CA SER A 196 12.06 -14.68 -16.57
C SER A 196 11.95 -16.20 -16.53
N HIS A 197 12.47 -16.83 -15.48
CA HIS A 197 12.20 -18.25 -15.22
C HIS A 197 10.77 -18.41 -14.67
N CYS A 198 9.87 -18.99 -15.46
CA CYS A 198 8.47 -19.18 -15.10
C CYS A 198 8.22 -20.57 -14.50
N MET A 199 7.62 -20.61 -13.31
CA MET A 199 7.28 -21.84 -12.60
C MET A 199 5.79 -21.84 -12.26
N LEU A 200 5.16 -23.00 -12.42
CA LEU A 200 3.79 -23.25 -12.01
C LEU A 200 3.81 -24.11 -10.75
N PHE A 201 3.27 -23.60 -9.64
CA PHE A 201 2.97 -24.39 -8.46
C PHE A 201 1.46 -24.61 -8.41
N ASN A 202 1.05 -25.88 -8.45
CA ASN A 202 -0.34 -26.28 -8.28
C ASN A 202 -0.40 -27.41 -7.23
N PRO A 203 -1.01 -27.18 -6.05
CA PRO A 203 -1.03 -28.15 -4.97
C PRO A 203 -1.76 -29.45 -5.33
N THR A 204 -2.56 -29.46 -6.40
CA THR A 204 -3.31 -30.62 -6.87
C THR A 204 -2.75 -31.21 -8.17
N ASP A 205 -1.54 -30.84 -8.57
CA ASP A 205 -0.85 -31.42 -9.72
C ASP A 205 0.58 -31.81 -9.34
N ALA A 206 0.81 -33.12 -9.25
CA ALA A 206 2.12 -33.70 -8.91
C ALA A 206 3.23 -33.37 -9.93
N LYS A 207 2.86 -32.95 -11.15
CA LYS A 207 3.83 -32.54 -12.18
C LYS A 207 4.21 -31.06 -12.09
N SER A 208 3.54 -30.29 -11.25
CA SER A 208 3.88 -28.89 -11.03
C SER A 208 5.18 -28.75 -10.23
N ALA A 209 5.76 -27.54 -10.24
CA ALA A 209 6.98 -27.26 -9.51
C ALA A 209 6.77 -27.51 -8.02
N ALA A 210 7.64 -28.32 -7.42
CA ALA A 210 7.53 -28.72 -6.02
C ALA A 210 8.12 -27.68 -5.07
N TYR A 211 7.50 -27.55 -3.90
CA TYR A 211 8.00 -26.72 -2.81
C TYR A 211 7.69 -27.38 -1.46
N ASN A 212 8.74 -27.71 -0.71
CA ASN A 212 8.66 -28.23 0.64
C ASN A 212 8.89 -27.09 1.65
N PRO A 213 7.86 -26.64 2.39
CA PRO A 213 7.98 -25.56 3.36
C PRO A 213 8.99 -25.81 4.48
N LEU A 214 9.25 -27.08 4.82
CA LEU A 214 10.19 -27.44 5.87
C LEU A 214 11.64 -27.25 5.46
N LEU A 215 11.93 -27.27 4.16
CA LEU A 215 13.31 -27.07 3.67
C LEU A 215 13.72 -25.60 3.62
N GLU A 216 12.83 -24.66 3.95
CA GLU A 216 13.17 -23.25 4.16
C GLU A 216 13.62 -22.97 5.61
N VAL A 217 13.41 -23.92 6.53
CA VAL A 217 13.79 -23.76 7.94
C VAL A 217 15.32 -23.70 8.05
N ARG A 218 15.83 -22.59 8.61
CA ARG A 218 17.26 -22.42 8.88
C ARG A 218 17.63 -23.04 10.22
N ARG A 219 18.41 -24.13 10.18
CA ARG A 219 18.92 -24.78 11.39
C ARG A 219 19.81 -23.86 12.22
N GLY A 220 19.84 -24.09 13.53
CA GLY A 220 20.56 -23.25 14.49
C GLY A 220 19.69 -22.12 15.03
N MET A 221 20.23 -20.90 15.16
CA MET A 221 19.57 -19.81 15.91
C MET A 221 18.15 -19.42 15.45
N HIS A 222 17.80 -19.69 14.19
CA HIS A 222 16.52 -19.28 13.61
C HIS A 222 15.47 -20.40 13.57
N GLU A 223 15.85 -21.65 13.84
CA GLU A 223 15.02 -22.82 13.52
C GLU A 223 13.71 -22.84 14.31
N VAL A 224 13.77 -22.51 15.60
CA VAL A 224 12.59 -22.47 16.46
C VAL A 224 11.61 -21.42 15.98
N ARG A 225 12.11 -20.23 15.63
CA ARG A 225 11.29 -19.14 15.08
C ARG A 225 10.67 -19.56 13.75
N ASP A 226 11.46 -20.10 12.83
CA ASP A 226 11.00 -20.51 11.50
C ASP A 226 9.94 -21.62 11.60
N VAL A 227 10.13 -22.60 12.49
CA VAL A 227 9.17 -23.69 12.73
C VAL A 227 7.90 -23.19 13.45
N GLN A 228 8.01 -22.29 14.43
CA GLN A 228 6.85 -21.66 15.05
C GLN A 228 5.98 -20.94 14.02
N ASN A 229 6.60 -20.22 13.09
CA ASN A 229 5.87 -19.53 12.02
C ASN A 229 5.11 -20.50 11.09
N ILE A 230 5.66 -21.68 10.83
CA ILE A 230 4.98 -22.75 10.08
C ILE A 230 3.80 -23.28 10.91
N ALA A 231 4.06 -23.62 12.18
CA ALA A 231 3.04 -24.15 13.09
C ALA A 231 1.88 -23.16 13.29
N ASP A 232 2.14 -21.86 13.41
CA ASP A 232 1.14 -20.79 13.55
C ASP A 232 0.13 -20.81 12.41
N ILE A 233 0.58 -21.04 11.17
CA ILE A 233 -0.30 -21.10 9.98
C ILE A 233 -1.03 -22.43 9.92
N LEU A 234 -0.37 -23.53 10.30
CA LEU A 234 -1.01 -24.85 10.32
C LEU A 234 -2.17 -24.89 11.31
N VAL A 235 -2.03 -24.27 12.49
CA VAL A 235 -3.08 -24.22 13.52
C VAL A 235 -4.13 -23.14 13.27
N ASP A 236 -3.86 -22.17 12.39
CA ASP A 236 -4.81 -21.14 11.94
C ASP A 236 -4.95 -21.12 10.40
N PRO A 237 -5.54 -22.18 9.80
CA PRO A 237 -5.67 -22.30 8.35
C PRO A 237 -6.49 -21.18 7.70
N GLU A 238 -7.35 -20.50 8.46
CA GLU A 238 -8.23 -19.44 7.96
C GLU A 238 -7.74 -18.01 8.31
N GLY A 239 -6.81 -17.87 9.27
CA GLY A 239 -6.37 -16.57 9.77
C GLY A 239 -7.39 -15.90 10.70
N ALA A 240 -8.35 -16.68 11.21
CA ALA A 240 -9.55 -16.18 11.86
C ALA A 240 -9.49 -16.30 13.39
N LEU A 241 -8.43 -16.90 13.96
CA LEU A 241 -8.33 -17.10 15.40
C LEU A 241 -7.98 -15.79 16.11
N GLU A 242 -8.97 -15.16 16.74
CA GLU A 242 -8.73 -14.03 17.67
C GLU A 242 -8.09 -14.49 18.98
N ARG A 243 -8.37 -15.73 19.42
CA ARG A 243 -7.77 -16.39 20.59
C ARG A 243 -7.66 -17.88 20.38
N ARG A 244 -6.49 -18.46 20.69
CA ARG A 244 -6.26 -19.91 20.66
C ARG A 244 -6.89 -20.60 21.86
N ASN A 245 -7.62 -21.68 21.61
CA ASN A 245 -8.10 -22.59 22.65
C ASN A 245 -6.93 -23.41 23.24
N HIS A 246 -7.12 -23.99 24.43
CA HIS A 246 -6.08 -24.79 25.12
C HIS A 246 -5.53 -25.94 24.25
N TRP A 247 -6.42 -26.61 23.51
CA TRP A 247 -6.06 -27.68 22.58
C TRP A 247 -5.19 -27.21 21.43
N GLU A 248 -5.46 -26.03 20.87
CA GLU A 248 -4.67 -25.43 19.79
C GLU A 248 -3.30 -25.00 20.30
N LYS A 249 -3.20 -24.48 21.53
CA LYS A 249 -1.90 -24.12 22.14
C LYS A 249 -1.01 -25.34 22.34
N THR A 250 -1.55 -26.42 22.89
CA THR A 250 -0.77 -27.65 23.10
C THR A 250 -0.44 -28.33 21.77
N SER A 251 -1.39 -28.37 20.82
CA SER A 251 -1.16 -28.96 19.49
C SER A 251 -0.12 -28.17 18.71
N HIS A 252 -0.11 -26.84 18.84
CA HIS A 252 0.94 -25.98 18.32
C HIS A 252 2.32 -26.35 18.89
N ALA A 253 2.45 -26.49 20.22
CA ALA A 253 3.71 -26.91 20.84
C ALA A 253 4.17 -28.30 20.36
N LEU A 254 3.24 -29.26 20.25
CA LEU A 254 3.50 -30.58 19.69
C LEU A 254 4.00 -30.50 18.25
N LEU A 255 3.34 -29.74 17.38
CA LEU A 255 3.74 -29.56 15.98
C LEU A 255 5.14 -28.95 15.87
N VAL A 256 5.47 -27.94 16.68
CA VAL A 256 6.81 -27.34 16.71
C VAL A 256 7.86 -28.39 17.07
N GLY A 257 7.63 -29.16 18.15
CA GLY A 257 8.55 -30.22 18.56
C GLY A 257 8.66 -31.34 17.53
N ALA A 258 7.56 -31.76 16.91
CA ALA A 258 7.53 -32.83 15.92
C ALA A 258 8.22 -32.43 14.61
N ILE A 259 8.01 -31.20 14.13
CA ILE A 259 8.70 -30.67 12.93
C ILE A 259 10.21 -30.63 13.18
N LEU A 260 10.65 -30.08 14.32
CA LEU A 260 12.07 -30.06 14.68
C LEU A 260 12.66 -31.47 14.78
N HIS A 261 11.94 -32.39 15.44
CA HIS A 261 12.36 -33.79 15.52
C HIS A 261 12.56 -34.40 14.14
N VAL A 262 11.58 -34.23 13.24
CA VAL A 262 11.62 -34.77 11.88
C VAL A 262 12.76 -34.17 11.07
N LEU A 263 13.00 -32.85 11.19
CA LEU A 263 14.11 -32.20 10.51
C LEU A 263 15.46 -32.80 10.93
N TYR A 264 15.67 -33.07 12.21
CA TYR A 264 16.94 -33.59 12.72
C TYR A 264 17.11 -35.10 12.58
N ALA A 265 16.06 -35.88 12.84
CA ALA A 265 16.17 -37.32 13.08
C ALA A 265 15.54 -38.20 11.99
N SER A 266 14.65 -37.66 11.15
CA SER A 266 13.93 -38.45 10.15
C SER A 266 14.53 -38.33 8.75
N GLU A 267 14.35 -39.37 7.95
CA GLU A 267 14.67 -39.36 6.52
C GLU A 267 13.68 -38.51 5.73
N ASP A 268 12.37 -38.75 5.91
CA ASP A 268 11.28 -37.97 5.27
C ASP A 268 11.07 -36.62 5.97
N LYS A 269 11.79 -35.59 5.51
CA LYS A 269 11.74 -34.22 6.05
C LYS A 269 10.62 -33.38 5.43
N THR A 270 9.41 -33.90 5.44
CA THR A 270 8.22 -33.27 4.84
C THR A 270 7.09 -33.15 5.86
N LEU A 271 6.06 -32.36 5.57
CA LEU A 271 4.86 -32.31 6.41
C LEU A 271 4.10 -33.64 6.41
N ARG A 272 4.17 -34.42 5.32
CA ARG A 272 3.75 -35.83 5.31
C ARG A 272 4.55 -36.66 6.31
N GLY A 273 5.89 -36.51 6.32
CA GLY A 273 6.78 -37.17 7.26
C GLY A 273 6.43 -36.87 8.73
N VAL A 274 6.07 -35.63 9.03
CA VAL A 274 5.56 -35.23 10.36
C VAL A 274 4.25 -35.93 10.70
N ALA A 275 3.29 -35.98 9.78
CA ALA A 275 2.04 -36.69 9.99
C ALA A 275 2.28 -38.18 10.26
N ASN A 276 3.11 -38.82 9.43
CA ASN A 276 3.44 -40.24 9.57
C ASN A 276 4.18 -40.53 10.89
N PHE A 277 5.06 -39.64 11.34
CA PHE A 277 5.75 -39.77 12.62
C PHE A 277 4.79 -39.72 13.82
N LEU A 278 3.80 -38.81 13.78
CA LEU A 278 2.83 -38.65 14.86
C LEU A 278 1.74 -39.72 14.87
N SER A 279 1.42 -40.31 13.71
CA SER A 279 0.36 -41.32 13.56
C SER A 279 0.87 -42.68 13.06
N ASP A 280 2.07 -43.09 13.47
CA ASP A 280 2.64 -44.39 13.11
C ASP A 280 1.82 -45.52 13.77
N PRO A 281 1.14 -46.40 13.01
CA PRO A 281 0.34 -47.48 13.58
C PRO A 281 1.20 -48.54 14.29
N ALA A 282 2.50 -48.62 13.99
CA ALA A 282 3.42 -49.56 14.62
C ALA A 282 4.01 -49.03 15.93
N CYS A 283 3.85 -47.74 16.24
CA CYS A 283 4.45 -47.09 17.41
C CYS A 283 3.39 -46.34 18.21
N PRO A 284 3.09 -46.75 19.46
CA PRO A 284 2.17 -46.01 20.33
C PRO A 284 2.62 -44.55 20.48
N PHE A 285 1.67 -43.62 20.54
CA PHE A 285 1.98 -42.19 20.59
C PHE A 285 2.87 -41.81 21.78
N GLU A 286 2.68 -42.46 22.94
CA GLU A 286 3.56 -42.28 24.10
C GLU A 286 5.01 -42.66 23.80
N ALA A 287 5.23 -43.78 23.10
CA ALA A 287 6.58 -44.19 22.66
C ALA A 287 7.18 -43.19 21.66
N THR A 288 6.37 -42.60 20.77
CA THR A 288 6.80 -41.51 19.88
C THR A 288 7.27 -40.28 20.67
N LEU A 289 6.56 -39.88 21.72
CA LEU A 289 6.96 -38.77 22.60
C LEU A 289 8.25 -39.11 23.37
N HIS A 290 8.40 -40.35 23.84
CA HIS A 290 9.66 -40.80 24.44
C HIS A 290 10.82 -40.76 23.44
N ARG A 291 10.61 -41.17 22.18
CA ARG A 291 11.61 -41.04 21.10
C ARG A 291 12.01 -39.58 20.89
N MET A 292 11.06 -38.63 20.96
CA MET A 292 11.37 -37.21 20.89
C MET A 292 12.30 -36.76 22.03
N MET A 293 12.12 -37.30 23.24
CA MET A 293 12.95 -36.94 24.40
C MET A 293 14.30 -37.66 24.48
N THR A 294 14.52 -38.74 23.73
CA THR A 294 15.76 -39.55 23.83
C THR A 294 16.64 -39.48 22.59
N THR A 295 16.09 -39.05 21.44
CA THR A 295 16.85 -38.89 20.21
C THR A 295 17.80 -37.71 20.34
N LYS A 296 19.08 -37.92 20.02
CA LYS A 296 20.06 -36.84 19.91
C LYS A 296 19.80 -36.06 18.62
N HIS A 297 19.53 -34.77 18.74
CA HIS A 297 19.28 -33.88 17.60
C HIS A 297 20.49 -33.00 17.32
N LEU A 298 21.17 -32.56 18.37
CA LEU A 298 22.23 -31.57 18.30
C LEU A 298 23.61 -32.27 18.28
N GLY A 299 24.54 -31.70 17.49
CA GLY A 299 25.92 -32.15 17.35
C GLY A 299 26.93 -31.11 17.86
N ARG A 300 28.22 -31.31 17.51
CA ARG A 300 29.44 -30.67 18.08
C ARG A 300 29.41 -29.16 18.36
N ASP A 301 28.51 -28.40 17.76
CA ASP A 301 28.46 -26.93 17.81
C ASP A 301 27.36 -26.34 18.71
N GLY A 302 26.67 -27.15 19.55
CA GLY A 302 25.56 -26.64 20.39
C GLY A 302 25.12 -27.47 21.60
N GLU A 303 26.02 -28.29 22.15
CA GLU A 303 25.79 -29.37 23.14
C GLU A 303 25.23 -30.67 22.52
N ASP A 304 26.01 -31.75 22.60
CA ASP A 304 25.61 -33.10 22.16
C ASP A 304 24.41 -33.57 23.00
N GLY A 305 23.23 -33.64 22.40
CA GLY A 305 22.01 -33.87 23.17
C GLY A 305 20.70 -33.73 22.43
N VAL A 306 19.64 -33.81 23.21
CA VAL A 306 18.26 -33.69 22.77
C VAL A 306 17.93 -32.22 22.61
N HIS A 307 17.30 -31.84 21.50
CA HIS A 307 16.92 -30.45 21.27
C HIS A 307 15.94 -29.99 22.38
N PRO A 308 16.21 -28.89 23.11
CA PRO A 308 15.44 -28.52 24.31
C PRO A 308 13.96 -28.26 24.03
N VAL A 309 13.64 -27.62 22.90
CA VAL A 309 12.25 -27.40 22.46
C VAL A 309 11.54 -28.72 22.14
N VAL A 310 12.23 -29.69 21.51
CA VAL A 310 11.66 -31.02 21.21
C VAL A 310 11.35 -31.76 22.51
N ALA A 311 12.29 -31.77 23.45
CA ALA A 311 12.11 -32.39 24.76
C ALA A 311 10.97 -31.74 25.56
N SER A 312 10.90 -30.40 25.56
CA SER A 312 9.84 -29.65 26.26
C SER A 312 8.46 -29.95 25.69
N ALA A 313 8.30 -29.91 24.36
CA ALA A 313 7.03 -30.20 23.70
C ALA A 313 6.56 -31.63 24.00
N ALA A 314 7.47 -32.62 23.94
CA ALA A 314 7.13 -33.99 24.27
C ALA A 314 6.73 -34.16 25.75
N ARG A 315 7.48 -33.55 26.67
CA ARG A 315 7.20 -33.62 28.11
C ARG A 315 5.87 -32.95 28.48
N GLU A 316 5.54 -31.82 27.86
CA GLU A 316 4.27 -31.13 28.07
C GLU A 316 3.08 -32.04 27.73
N VAL A 317 3.19 -32.81 26.65
CA VAL A 317 2.15 -33.76 26.21
C VAL A 317 2.13 -35.04 27.07
N LEU A 318 3.28 -35.53 27.52
CA LEU A 318 3.37 -36.69 28.43
C LEU A 318 2.80 -36.41 29.83
N ASN A 319 2.95 -35.18 30.33
CA ASN A 319 2.40 -34.76 31.62
C ASN A 319 0.87 -34.66 31.66
N LYS A 320 0.20 -34.88 30.53
CA LYS A 320 -1.26 -34.87 30.40
C LYS A 320 -1.83 -36.27 30.59
N SER A 321 -3.10 -36.32 31.02
CA SER A 321 -3.88 -37.56 31.06
C SER A 321 -4.03 -38.17 29.67
N ASP A 322 -4.24 -39.48 29.56
CA ASP A 322 -4.32 -40.18 28.27
C ASP A 322 -5.42 -39.64 27.35
N ASN A 323 -6.56 -39.24 27.92
CA ASN A 323 -7.65 -38.61 27.18
C ASN A 323 -7.25 -37.24 26.62
N GLU A 324 -6.58 -36.42 27.43
CA GLU A 324 -6.09 -35.11 26.98
C GLU A 324 -4.96 -35.28 25.95
N ARG A 325 -4.05 -36.22 26.16
CA ARG A 325 -3.00 -36.57 25.20
C ARG A 325 -3.57 -36.96 23.83
N SER A 326 -4.59 -37.81 23.83
CA SER A 326 -5.30 -38.24 22.62
C SER A 326 -6.03 -37.08 21.93
N GLY A 327 -6.60 -36.14 22.71
CA GLY A 327 -7.21 -34.92 22.19
C GLY A 327 -6.21 -33.97 21.50
N VAL A 328 -5.00 -33.86 22.06
CA VAL A 328 -3.91 -33.07 21.46
C VAL A 328 -3.45 -33.70 20.14
N LEU A 329 -3.23 -35.02 20.10
CA LEU A 329 -2.83 -35.72 18.88
C LEU A 329 -3.88 -35.57 17.77
N SER A 330 -5.16 -35.81 18.09
CA SER A 330 -6.24 -35.72 17.09
C SER A 330 -6.37 -34.31 16.51
N THR A 331 -6.18 -33.29 17.34
CA THR A 331 -6.16 -31.88 16.91
C THR A 331 -4.95 -31.60 16.02
N ALA A 332 -3.74 -32.04 16.40
CA ALA A 332 -2.55 -31.87 15.55
C ALA A 332 -2.69 -32.59 14.19
N MET A 333 -3.28 -33.78 14.18
CA MET A 333 -3.51 -34.54 12.95
C MET A 333 -4.55 -33.91 12.02
N SER A 334 -5.52 -33.16 12.55
CA SER A 334 -6.50 -32.45 11.71
C SER A 334 -5.83 -31.35 10.88
N PHE A 335 -4.84 -30.64 11.45
CA PHE A 335 -4.04 -29.63 10.74
C PHE A 335 -3.11 -30.22 9.67
N LEU A 336 -2.69 -31.48 9.84
CA LEU A 336 -1.82 -32.18 8.90
C LEU A 336 -2.57 -32.98 7.82
N GLY A 337 -3.92 -33.01 7.88
CA GLY A 337 -4.74 -33.84 7.00
C GLY A 337 -4.50 -33.59 5.50
N LEU A 338 -4.28 -32.33 5.11
CA LEU A 338 -4.01 -31.95 3.73
C LEU A 338 -2.76 -32.63 3.17
N TYR A 339 -1.69 -32.73 3.96
CA TYR A 339 -0.38 -33.23 3.52
C TYR A 339 -0.32 -34.76 3.43
N ARG A 340 -1.40 -35.45 3.79
CA ARG A 340 -1.55 -36.89 3.61
C ARG A 340 -2.16 -37.25 2.25
N ASP A 341 -2.73 -36.29 1.55
CA ASP A 341 -3.13 -36.46 0.15
C ASP A 341 -1.89 -36.79 -0.70
N PRO A 342 -1.87 -37.90 -1.46
CA PRO A 342 -0.69 -38.30 -2.22
C PRO A 342 -0.18 -37.23 -3.20
N THR A 343 -1.09 -36.45 -3.79
CA THR A 343 -0.75 -35.41 -4.77
C THR A 343 -0.09 -34.22 -4.07
N VAL A 344 -0.68 -33.77 -2.97
CA VAL A 344 -0.12 -32.67 -2.16
C VAL A 344 1.22 -33.11 -1.55
N ALA A 345 1.30 -34.35 -1.07
CA ALA A 345 2.53 -34.88 -0.51
C ALA A 345 3.65 -34.97 -1.53
N GLU A 346 3.35 -35.30 -2.79
CA GLU A 346 4.33 -35.34 -3.87
C GLU A 346 4.86 -33.93 -4.20
N VAL A 347 3.97 -32.94 -4.40
CA VAL A 347 4.38 -31.56 -4.73
C VAL A 347 5.04 -30.85 -3.53
N THR A 348 4.90 -31.36 -2.32
CA THR A 348 5.59 -30.85 -1.11
C THR A 348 6.74 -31.74 -0.64
N SER A 349 7.13 -32.75 -1.43
CA SER A 349 8.20 -33.69 -1.06
C SER A 349 9.61 -33.11 -1.19
N ARG A 350 9.79 -32.16 -2.11
CA ARG A 350 11.08 -31.57 -2.49
C ARG A 350 10.93 -30.08 -2.78
N CYS A 351 12.04 -29.41 -3.07
CA CYS A 351 12.05 -28.03 -3.56
C CYS A 351 12.69 -27.98 -4.95
N ASP A 352 11.92 -27.55 -5.94
CA ASP A 352 12.44 -27.22 -7.27
C ASP A 352 12.93 -25.75 -7.34
N TRP A 353 12.60 -24.94 -6.31
CA TRP A 353 12.99 -23.54 -6.16
C TRP A 353 13.10 -23.12 -4.68
N ARG A 354 13.77 -22.00 -4.41
CA ARG A 354 13.92 -21.39 -3.09
C ARG A 354 13.36 -19.97 -3.06
N ILE A 355 12.93 -19.50 -1.89
CA ILE A 355 12.40 -18.14 -1.75
C ILE A 355 13.44 -17.08 -2.14
N ALA A 356 14.71 -17.30 -1.80
CA ALA A 356 15.80 -16.42 -2.17
C ALA A 356 15.92 -16.23 -3.70
N ASP A 357 15.56 -17.23 -4.51
CA ASP A 357 15.66 -17.17 -5.97
C ASP A 357 14.75 -16.07 -6.54
N LEU A 358 13.63 -15.77 -5.88
CA LEU A 358 12.69 -14.73 -6.29
C LEU A 358 13.34 -13.34 -6.39
N ILE A 359 14.41 -13.08 -5.65
CA ILE A 359 15.09 -11.78 -5.63
C ILE A 359 16.58 -11.85 -6.00
N SER A 360 17.22 -13.01 -5.90
CA SER A 360 18.69 -13.14 -6.01
C SER A 360 19.20 -13.92 -7.22
N ALA A 361 18.31 -14.60 -7.95
CA ALA A 361 18.66 -15.31 -9.16
C ALA A 361 19.26 -14.37 -10.22
N GLU A 362 20.02 -14.92 -11.17
CA GLU A 362 20.60 -14.13 -12.27
C GLU A 362 19.52 -13.46 -13.12
N HIS A 363 18.46 -14.22 -13.44
CA HIS A 363 17.30 -13.73 -14.18
C HIS A 363 16.07 -13.62 -13.26
N PRO A 364 15.12 -12.73 -13.54
CA PRO A 364 13.87 -12.62 -12.79
C PRO A 364 13.12 -13.95 -12.72
N VAL A 365 12.40 -14.20 -11.63
CA VAL A 365 11.63 -15.43 -11.42
C VAL A 365 10.14 -15.12 -11.34
N SER A 366 9.32 -15.90 -12.04
CA SER A 366 7.86 -15.76 -12.06
C SER A 366 7.20 -17.03 -11.53
N LEU A 367 6.71 -16.98 -10.30
CA LEU A 367 6.02 -18.08 -9.64
C LEU A 367 4.51 -17.89 -9.75
N TYR A 368 3.84 -18.80 -10.45
CA TYR A 368 2.38 -18.83 -10.54
C TYR A 368 1.84 -19.86 -9.54
N LEU A 369 1.11 -19.37 -8.55
CA LEU A 369 0.37 -20.17 -7.58
C LEU A 369 -1.04 -20.38 -8.14
N VAL A 370 -1.24 -21.49 -8.85
CA VAL A 370 -2.53 -21.81 -9.48
C VAL A 370 -3.28 -22.81 -8.63
N VAL A 371 -4.47 -22.41 -8.20
CA VAL A 371 -5.33 -23.23 -7.34
C VAL A 371 -6.68 -23.43 -8.02
N PRO A 372 -7.03 -24.66 -8.44
CA PRO A 372 -8.32 -24.91 -9.07
C PRO A 372 -9.49 -24.47 -8.16
N PRO A 373 -10.58 -23.91 -8.72
CA PRO A 373 -11.73 -23.45 -7.93
C PRO A 373 -12.35 -24.48 -6.98
N SER A 374 -12.32 -25.76 -7.37
CA SER A 374 -12.79 -26.89 -6.55
C SER A 374 -11.98 -27.11 -5.27
N ASP A 375 -10.73 -26.66 -5.26
CA ASP A 375 -9.74 -27.01 -4.25
C ASP A 375 -9.23 -25.80 -3.46
N ILE A 376 -9.76 -24.60 -3.72
CA ILE A 376 -9.37 -23.35 -3.04
C ILE A 376 -9.42 -23.54 -1.53
N SER A 377 -10.58 -23.90 -0.97
CA SER A 377 -10.75 -24.01 0.48
C SER A 377 -9.84 -25.08 1.09
N ARG A 378 -9.66 -26.20 0.38
CA ARG A 378 -8.86 -27.35 0.85
C ARG A 378 -7.36 -27.02 0.88
N THR A 379 -6.86 -26.33 -0.13
CA THR A 379 -5.41 -26.07 -0.33
C THR A 379 -4.97 -24.70 0.16
N LYS A 380 -5.92 -23.85 0.54
CA LYS A 380 -5.69 -22.52 1.13
C LYS A 380 -4.61 -22.50 2.23
N PRO A 381 -4.53 -23.45 3.19
CA PRO A 381 -3.49 -23.42 4.22
C PRO A 381 -2.06 -23.49 3.65
N LEU A 382 -1.85 -24.29 2.60
CA LEU A 382 -0.54 -24.43 1.95
C LEU A 382 -0.17 -23.16 1.17
N ILE A 383 -1.12 -22.56 0.46
CA ILE A 383 -0.89 -21.30 -0.27
C ILE A 383 -0.59 -20.15 0.71
N ARG A 384 -1.32 -20.08 1.82
CA ARG A 384 -1.06 -19.13 2.90
C ARG A 384 0.33 -19.34 3.50
N LEU A 385 0.73 -20.58 3.74
CA LEU A 385 2.05 -20.95 4.25
C LEU A 385 3.16 -20.46 3.32
N ILE A 386 3.06 -20.73 2.01
CA ILE A 386 4.03 -20.28 1.01
C ILE A 386 4.11 -18.75 0.96
N LEU A 387 2.97 -18.05 0.84
CA LEU A 387 2.95 -16.59 0.77
C LEU A 387 3.51 -15.94 2.03
N ASN A 388 3.20 -16.49 3.21
CA ASN A 388 3.74 -15.97 4.46
C ASN A 388 5.25 -16.21 4.60
N GLN A 389 5.75 -17.39 4.19
CA GLN A 389 7.19 -17.64 4.14
C GLN A 389 7.88 -16.66 3.18
N ILE A 390 7.35 -16.45 1.97
CA ILE A 390 7.87 -15.47 1.01
C ILE A 390 7.91 -14.07 1.64
N GLY A 391 6.77 -13.59 2.15
CA GLY A 391 6.65 -12.25 2.70
C GLY A 391 7.63 -12.00 3.85
N ARG A 392 7.70 -12.93 4.81
CA ARG A 392 8.58 -12.79 5.98
C ARG A 392 10.05 -12.91 5.60
N ARG A 393 10.42 -13.95 4.84
CA ARG A 393 11.81 -14.22 4.48
C ARG A 393 12.44 -13.08 3.69
N LEU A 394 11.68 -12.49 2.76
CA LEU A 394 12.17 -11.41 1.92
C LEU A 394 12.15 -10.03 2.61
N THR A 395 11.61 -9.93 3.83
CA THR A 395 11.54 -8.69 4.61
C THR A 395 12.37 -8.72 5.90
N GLU A 396 13.30 -9.67 6.04
CA GLU A 396 14.13 -9.81 7.25
C GLU A 396 15.31 -8.83 7.35
N SER A 397 15.96 -8.52 6.23
CA SER A 397 17.10 -7.60 6.17
C SER A 397 16.95 -6.68 4.97
N LEU A 398 17.29 -5.40 5.09
CA LEU A 398 17.26 -4.47 3.96
C LEU A 398 18.63 -4.40 3.26
N ASP A 399 19.69 -4.58 4.06
CA ASP A 399 21.10 -4.37 3.70
C ASP A 399 21.80 -5.62 3.15
N GLY A 400 21.12 -6.76 3.08
CA GLY A 400 21.73 -8.02 2.65
C GLY A 400 22.54 -8.72 3.74
N SER A 401 22.42 -8.29 4.99
CA SER A 401 23.02 -8.99 6.15
C SER A 401 22.47 -10.41 6.34
N ASP A 402 21.35 -10.75 5.70
CA ASP A 402 20.82 -12.10 5.59
C ASP A 402 21.54 -13.00 4.56
N GLY A 403 22.54 -12.47 3.85
CA GLY A 403 23.30 -13.17 2.83
C GLY A 403 22.58 -13.31 1.48
N ILE A 404 21.43 -12.65 1.29
CA ILE A 404 20.64 -12.73 0.06
C ILE A 404 20.86 -11.46 -0.78
N ALA A 405 21.41 -11.60 -1.97
CA ALA A 405 21.55 -10.47 -2.90
C ALA A 405 20.18 -10.03 -3.45
N ARG A 406 19.84 -8.75 -3.34
CA ARG A 406 18.58 -8.18 -3.86
C ARG A 406 18.79 -7.65 -5.28
N LYS A 407 18.69 -8.52 -6.28
CA LYS A 407 18.88 -8.19 -7.70
C LYS A 407 17.58 -7.75 -8.40
N HIS A 408 16.44 -8.29 -7.98
CA HIS A 408 15.15 -8.07 -8.65
C HIS A 408 14.12 -7.44 -7.72
N LYS A 409 13.31 -6.51 -8.26
CA LYS A 409 12.04 -6.12 -7.63
C LYS A 409 11.04 -7.27 -7.76
N LEU A 410 10.24 -7.51 -6.73
CA LEU A 410 9.24 -8.57 -6.69
C LEU A 410 7.82 -8.01 -6.68
N LEU A 411 7.01 -8.37 -7.68
CA LEU A 411 5.57 -8.09 -7.71
C LEU A 411 4.78 -9.24 -7.06
N LEU A 412 4.02 -8.94 -6.02
CA LEU A 412 3.00 -9.82 -5.44
C LEU A 412 1.65 -9.48 -6.09
N MET A 413 1.32 -10.19 -7.19
CA MET A 413 0.03 -10.05 -7.89
C MET A 413 -0.97 -11.05 -7.29
N LEU A 414 -1.82 -10.56 -6.38
CA LEU A 414 -2.77 -11.41 -5.66
C LEU A 414 -4.19 -11.19 -6.19
N ASP A 415 -4.58 -11.99 -7.19
CA ASP A 415 -5.98 -12.03 -7.61
C ASP A 415 -6.84 -12.68 -6.54
N GLU A 416 -8.03 -12.12 -6.35
CA GLU A 416 -8.98 -12.50 -5.31
C GLU A 416 -8.32 -12.62 -3.92
N PHE A 417 -7.54 -11.60 -3.55
CA PHE A 417 -6.81 -11.51 -2.29
C PHE A 417 -7.65 -11.89 -1.04
N PRO A 418 -8.92 -11.49 -0.90
CA PRO A 418 -9.75 -11.90 0.25
C PRO A 418 -9.95 -13.42 0.39
N ALA A 419 -9.85 -14.19 -0.70
CA ALA A 419 -9.99 -15.65 -0.65
C ALA A 419 -8.90 -16.32 0.19
N LEU A 420 -7.74 -15.68 0.30
CA LEU A 420 -6.63 -16.14 1.13
C LEU A 420 -6.88 -15.99 2.63
N GLY A 421 -7.94 -15.27 3.04
CA GLY A 421 -8.17 -14.94 4.45
C GLY A 421 -7.15 -13.94 5.00
N ARG A 422 -7.08 -13.79 6.32
CA ARG A 422 -6.17 -12.84 6.96
C ARG A 422 -4.74 -13.33 6.91
N LEU A 423 -3.86 -12.57 6.29
CA LEU A 423 -2.42 -12.83 6.25
C LEU A 423 -1.71 -11.80 7.14
N ASP A 424 -1.22 -12.23 8.31
CA ASP A 424 -0.63 -11.34 9.33
C ASP A 424 0.58 -10.53 8.82
N PHE A 425 1.36 -11.09 7.88
CA PHE A 425 2.47 -10.35 7.30
C PHE A 425 2.00 -9.16 6.46
N PHE A 426 0.84 -9.22 5.79
CA PHE A 426 0.32 -8.08 5.04
C PHE A 426 -0.20 -6.98 5.98
N GLU A 427 -0.74 -7.33 7.16
CA GLU A 427 -1.17 -6.32 8.15
C GLU A 427 0.05 -5.59 8.75
N SER A 428 1.12 -6.33 9.05
CA SER A 428 2.30 -5.80 9.75
C SER A 428 3.39 -5.25 8.84
N ALA A 429 3.60 -5.84 7.66
CA ALA A 429 4.74 -5.54 6.78
C ALA A 429 4.43 -4.62 5.61
N LEU A 430 3.16 -4.42 5.25
CA LEU A 430 2.75 -3.62 4.09
C LEU A 430 3.31 -2.18 4.12
N ALA A 431 3.46 -1.60 5.31
CA ALA A 431 3.99 -0.24 5.46
C ALA A 431 5.48 -0.10 5.05
N PHE A 432 6.26 -1.18 5.09
CA PHE A 432 7.71 -1.12 4.86
C PHE A 432 8.23 -2.06 3.76
N MET A 433 7.44 -3.03 3.30
CA MET A 433 7.86 -3.98 2.26
C MET A 433 8.27 -3.32 0.93
N ALA A 434 7.78 -2.12 0.64
CA ALA A 434 8.27 -1.30 -0.47
C ALA A 434 9.79 -1.03 -0.40
N GLY A 435 10.33 -0.81 0.81
CA GLY A 435 11.77 -0.63 1.03
C GLY A 435 12.59 -1.87 0.67
N TYR A 436 11.99 -3.06 0.76
CA TYR A 436 12.62 -4.34 0.42
C TYR A 436 12.51 -4.69 -1.07
N GLY A 437 11.98 -3.77 -1.90
CA GLY A 437 11.76 -4.01 -3.32
C GLY A 437 10.56 -4.91 -3.62
N LEU A 438 9.66 -5.12 -2.65
CA LEU A 438 8.42 -5.87 -2.81
C LEU A 438 7.28 -4.90 -3.13
N ARG A 439 6.46 -5.26 -4.11
CA ARG A 439 5.30 -4.49 -4.54
C ARG A 439 4.05 -5.32 -4.53
N ALA A 440 3.06 -4.95 -3.72
CA ALA A 440 1.76 -5.60 -3.74
C ALA A 440 0.82 -4.99 -4.77
N PHE A 441 0.17 -5.87 -5.54
CA PHE A 441 -0.97 -5.57 -6.40
C PHE A 441 -2.11 -6.49 -5.94
N LEU A 442 -2.98 -5.95 -5.10
CA LEU A 442 -4.03 -6.69 -4.41
C LEU A 442 -5.37 -6.44 -5.09
N ILE A 443 -6.13 -7.51 -5.31
CA ILE A 443 -7.42 -7.42 -6.02
C ILE A 443 -8.52 -8.02 -5.17
N ALA A 444 -9.57 -7.24 -4.94
CA ALA A 444 -10.79 -7.68 -4.28
C ALA A 444 -12.02 -7.33 -5.12
N GLN A 445 -13.13 -8.04 -4.93
CA GLN A 445 -14.37 -7.73 -5.64
C GLN A 445 -15.13 -6.58 -4.97
N SER A 446 -14.93 -6.39 -3.68
CA SER A 446 -15.56 -5.32 -2.90
C SER A 446 -14.79 -5.02 -1.62
N LEU A 447 -15.01 -3.84 -1.05
CA LEU A 447 -14.49 -3.48 0.27
C LEU A 447 -15.01 -4.40 1.37
N ASN A 448 -16.28 -4.81 1.29
CA ASN A 448 -16.90 -5.70 2.27
C ASN A 448 -16.21 -7.08 2.37
N GLN A 449 -15.64 -7.60 1.27
CA GLN A 449 -14.85 -8.83 1.32
C GLN A 449 -13.55 -8.64 2.14
N ILE A 450 -12.94 -7.47 2.05
CA ILE A 450 -11.75 -7.11 2.83
C ILE A 450 -12.13 -6.97 4.30
N ASP A 451 -13.21 -6.24 4.60
CA ASP A 451 -13.72 -6.07 5.97
C ASP A 451 -14.06 -7.42 6.61
N LYS A 452 -14.63 -8.36 5.84
CA LYS A 452 -14.91 -9.71 6.31
C LYS A 452 -13.64 -10.52 6.60
N ALA A 453 -12.59 -10.35 5.78
CA ALA A 453 -11.35 -11.09 5.93
C ALA A 453 -10.42 -10.52 7.01
N TYR A 454 -10.39 -9.19 7.20
CA TYR A 454 -9.44 -8.49 8.07
C TYR A 454 -10.07 -7.73 9.24
N GLY A 455 -11.40 -7.62 9.30
CA GLY A 455 -12.15 -6.92 10.35
C GLY A 455 -12.29 -5.41 10.11
N GLN A 456 -13.36 -4.81 10.66
CA GLN A 456 -13.73 -3.40 10.41
C GLN A 456 -12.81 -2.36 11.10
N ASN A 457 -12.04 -2.75 12.12
CA ASN A 457 -11.30 -1.83 13.00
C ASN A 457 -9.77 -1.80 12.77
N ARG A 458 -9.27 -2.46 11.72
CA ARG A 458 -7.82 -2.56 11.47
C ARG A 458 -7.47 -1.78 10.22
N GLY A 459 -6.76 -0.67 10.41
CA GLY A 459 -6.42 0.32 9.38
C GLY A 459 -5.47 -0.25 8.32
N LEU A 460 -6.01 -0.97 7.35
CA LEU A 460 -5.25 -1.54 6.24
C LEU A 460 -5.06 -0.58 5.05
N LEU A 461 -5.64 0.61 5.07
CA LEU A 461 -5.98 1.30 3.82
C LEU A 461 -5.27 2.65 3.68
N VAL A 462 -3.98 2.61 3.34
CA VAL A 462 -3.39 3.63 2.45
C VAL A 462 -2.93 2.90 1.19
N PHE A 463 -3.87 2.70 0.28
CA PHE A 463 -3.59 2.24 -1.09
C PHE A 463 -4.01 3.33 -2.06
N SER A 464 -3.33 3.41 -3.21
CA SER A 464 -3.93 4.07 -4.36
C SER A 464 -5.11 3.22 -4.84
N ALA A 465 -6.32 3.58 -4.43
CA ALA A 465 -7.54 2.87 -4.81
C ALA A 465 -7.98 3.27 -6.21
N ILE A 466 -8.19 2.28 -7.08
CA ILE A 466 -8.76 2.49 -8.41
C ILE A 466 -10.14 1.84 -8.43
N SER A 467 -11.17 2.67 -8.64
CA SER A 467 -12.53 2.23 -8.91
C SER A 467 -12.77 2.30 -10.41
N ASP A 468 -13.20 1.18 -10.99
CA ASP A 468 -13.56 1.11 -12.39
C ASP A 468 -14.90 1.82 -12.61
N GLY A 469 -14.82 3.06 -13.12
CA GLY A 469 -15.97 3.92 -13.40
C GLY A 469 -16.55 3.72 -14.80
N THR A 470 -16.66 2.48 -15.30
CA THR A 470 -17.38 2.24 -16.56
C THR A 470 -18.89 2.10 -16.30
N LYS A 471 -19.56 3.25 -16.20
CA LYS A 471 -20.94 3.37 -16.70
C LYS A 471 -20.88 4.27 -17.94
N SER A 472 -20.86 3.65 -19.12
CA SER A 472 -21.36 4.25 -20.36
C SER A 472 -22.66 3.57 -20.72
#